data_AF-A0A7L2VPS5-F1
#
_entry.id   AF-A0A7L2VPS5-F1
#
_cell.length_a   1.000
_cell.length_b   1.000
_cell.length_c   1.000
_cell.angle_alpha   90.00
_cell.angle_beta   90.00
_cell.angle_gamma   90.00
#
_symmetry.space_group_name_H-M   'P 1'
#
loop_
_entity.id
_entity.type
_entity.pdbx_description
1 polymer ?
#
loop_
_entity_poly.entity_id
_entity_poly.type
_entity_poly.pdbx_seq_one_letter_code
_entity_poly.pdbx_strand_id
1 'polypeptide(L)'
;TECEREPASLLWIFVMVGNIVRGMGETPIMPLGISYLEDFVKAENSPFYLGCLHTSTVIGPFVGYLLASFCAELFVDVGSVDAEDITITATDAHWVGAWWLGILICASLNLLAGIPFWFLPKSLVKEGETNEPEEASEISVVPLQENGNNEAKQTM
;
A
#
# COMPACT_ATOMS: atom_id res chain seq x y z
N THR A 1 -10.30 16.64 -46.69
CA THR A 1 -10.97 16.41 -45.40
C THR A 1 -9.96 15.70 -44.53
N GLU A 2 -9.25 16.46 -43.71
CA GLU A 2 -8.28 15.90 -42.75
C GLU A 2 -9.05 15.08 -41.72
N CYS A 3 -8.67 13.82 -41.58
CA CYS A 3 -9.09 12.98 -40.47
C CYS A 3 -8.21 13.39 -39.29
N GLU A 4 -8.73 14.25 -38.40
CA GLU A 4 -8.09 14.48 -37.11
C GLU A 4 -8.03 13.14 -36.38
N ARG A 5 -6.80 12.67 -36.14
CA ARG A 5 -6.54 11.49 -35.34
C ARG A 5 -6.94 11.82 -33.90
N GLU A 6 -8.12 11.37 -33.52
CA GLU A 6 -8.73 11.58 -32.20
C GLU A 6 -7.72 11.24 -31.08
N PRO A 7 -7.49 12.13 -30.09
CA PRO A 7 -6.50 11.93 -29.02
C PRO A 7 -6.88 10.83 -27.99
N ALA A 8 -7.82 9.95 -28.34
CA ALA A 8 -8.32 8.86 -27.50
C ALA A 8 -7.21 7.94 -26.95
N SER A 9 -6.04 7.88 -27.60
CA SER A 9 -4.91 7.07 -27.13
C SER A 9 -4.15 7.67 -25.93
N LEU A 10 -4.15 9.00 -25.75
CA LEU A 10 -3.33 9.64 -24.71
C LEU A 10 -3.90 9.41 -23.31
N LEU A 11 -5.23 9.43 -23.16
CA LEU A 11 -5.91 9.20 -21.88
C LEU A 11 -5.60 7.82 -21.30
N TRP A 12 -5.61 6.76 -22.12
CA TRP A 12 -5.29 5.40 -21.69
C TRP A 12 -3.83 5.23 -21.24
N ILE A 13 -2.90 6.01 -21.80
CA ILE A 13 -1.49 5.99 -21.34
C ILE A 13 -1.40 6.53 -19.91
N PHE A 14 -2.13 7.60 -19.57
CA PHE A 14 -2.16 8.11 -18.18
C PHE A 14 -2.73 7.07 -17.21
N VAL A 15 -3.77 6.33 -17.61
CA VAL A 15 -4.32 5.23 -16.81
C VAL A 15 -3.28 4.12 -16.60
N MET A 16 -2.54 3.73 -17.64
CA MET A 16 -1.49 2.72 -17.55
C MET A 16 -0.35 3.15 -16.61
N VAL A 17 0.16 4.38 -16.78
CA VAL A 17 1.20 4.94 -15.92
C VAL A 17 0.71 5.02 -14.47
N GLY A 18 -0.53 5.46 -14.25
CA GLY A 18 -1.14 5.51 -12.92
C GLY A 18 -1.17 4.14 -12.23
N ASN A 19 -1.52 3.07 -12.95
CA ASN A 19 -1.52 1.71 -12.40
C ASN A 19 -0.11 1.20 -12.07
N ILE A 20 0.89 1.57 -12.87
CA ILE A 20 2.30 1.24 -12.58
C ILE A 20 2.74 1.93 -11.28
N VAL A 21 2.49 3.23 -11.17
CA VAL A 21 2.84 4.01 -9.96
C VAL A 21 2.12 3.47 -8.74
N ARG A 22 0.82 3.14 -8.86
CA ARG A 22 0.05 2.49 -7.80
C ARG A 22 0.68 1.17 -7.36
N GLY A 23 1.05 0.30 -8.31
CA GLY A 23 1.66 -1.00 -8.02
C GLY A 23 3.01 -0.88 -7.29
N MET A 24 3.84 0.10 -7.70
CA MET A 24 5.10 0.40 -7.01
C MET A 24 4.86 0.83 -5.55
N GLY A 25 3.84 1.65 -5.29
CA GLY A 25 3.48 2.10 -3.95
C GLY A 25 2.91 0.99 -3.05
N GLU A 26 2.21 0.01 -3.62
CA GLU A 26 1.58 -1.09 -2.86
C GLU A 26 2.57 -2.18 -2.44
N THR A 27 3.60 -2.41 -3.25
CA THR A 27 4.60 -3.47 -3.05
C THR A 27 5.23 -3.51 -1.65
N PRO A 28 5.71 -2.38 -1.07
CA PRO A 28 6.38 -2.42 0.22
C PRO A 28 5.43 -2.39 1.44
N ILE A 29 4.13 -2.11 1.26
CA ILE A 29 3.21 -1.83 2.38
C ILE A 29 3.12 -3.01 3.35
N MET A 30 2.84 -4.20 2.83
CA MET A 30 2.70 -5.40 3.65
C MET A 30 4.04 -5.86 4.27
N PRO A 31 5.14 -6.05 3.52
CA PRO A 31 6.40 -6.51 4.11
C PRO A 31 6.98 -5.51 5.11
N LEU A 32 7.00 -4.20 4.80
CA LEU A 32 7.49 -3.20 5.74
C LEU A 32 6.60 -3.08 6.98
N GLY A 33 5.28 -3.18 6.82
CA GLY A 33 4.33 -3.12 7.92
C GLY A 33 4.51 -4.27 8.92
N ILE A 34 4.73 -5.49 8.41
CA ILE A 34 4.97 -6.67 9.25
C ILE A 34 6.32 -6.57 9.95
N SER A 35 7.41 -6.29 9.23
CA SER A 35 8.74 -6.15 9.83
C SER A 35 8.77 -5.07 10.91
N TYR A 36 8.16 -3.92 10.64
CA TYR A 36 8.02 -2.87 11.64
C TYR A 36 7.25 -3.34 12.88
N LEU A 37 6.13 -4.04 12.71
CA LEU A 37 5.37 -4.54 13.86
C LEU A 37 6.19 -5.52 14.71
N GLU A 38 6.88 -6.46 14.05
CA GLU A 38 7.70 -7.47 14.74
C GLU A 38 8.89 -6.84 15.49
N ASP A 39 9.47 -5.75 14.96
CA ASP A 39 10.59 -5.05 15.60
C ASP A 39 10.18 -4.31 16.89
N PHE A 40 8.97 -3.76 16.93
CA PHE A 40 8.50 -2.89 18.03
C PHE A 40 7.61 -3.58 19.07
N VAL A 41 7.10 -4.78 18.79
CA VAL A 41 6.16 -5.50 19.69
C VAL A 41 6.87 -6.60 20.49
N LYS A 42 6.45 -6.82 21.74
CA LYS A 42 6.93 -7.96 22.55
C LYS A 42 6.44 -9.28 21.99
N ALA A 43 7.29 -10.33 22.04
CA ALA A 43 6.97 -11.66 21.52
C ALA A 43 5.65 -12.25 22.07
N GLU A 44 5.29 -11.93 23.31
CA GLU A 44 4.04 -12.38 23.95
C GLU A 44 2.77 -11.78 23.31
N ASN A 45 2.84 -10.52 22.87
CA ASN A 45 1.70 -9.79 22.29
C ASN A 45 1.71 -9.78 20.75
N SER A 46 2.85 -10.10 20.13
CA SER A 46 3.04 -10.15 18.68
C SER A 46 1.91 -10.88 17.92
N PRO A 47 1.48 -12.10 18.29
CA PRO A 47 0.45 -12.81 17.52
C PRO A 47 -0.91 -12.09 17.53
N PHE A 48 -1.24 -11.34 18.59
CA PHE A 48 -2.49 -10.58 18.65
C PHE A 48 -2.48 -9.41 17.66
N TYR A 49 -1.41 -8.60 17.67
CA TYR A 49 -1.29 -7.47 16.76
C TYR A 49 -1.20 -7.90 15.29
N LEU A 50 -0.49 -8.98 15.00
CA LEU A 50 -0.42 -9.55 13.65
C LEU A 50 -1.80 -10.07 13.20
N GLY A 51 -2.57 -10.65 14.12
CA GLY A 51 -3.98 -11.02 13.89
C GLY A 51 -4.86 -9.84 13.50
N CYS A 52 -4.71 -8.69 14.17
CA CYS A 52 -5.42 -7.46 13.81
C CYS A 52 -5.02 -6.93 12.42
N LEU A 53 -3.73 -6.97 12.08
CA LEU A 53 -3.24 -6.60 10.74
C LEU A 53 -3.86 -7.48 9.65
N HIS A 54 -3.82 -8.81 9.81
CA HIS A 54 -4.40 -9.73 8.84
C HIS A 54 -5.92 -9.58 8.71
N THR A 55 -6.62 -9.34 9.82
CA THR A 55 -8.07 -9.10 9.79
C THR A 55 -8.40 -7.85 8.95
N SER A 56 -7.59 -6.79 9.08
CA SER A 56 -7.74 -5.57 8.29
C SER A 56 -7.55 -5.84 6.79
N THR A 57 -6.59 -6.70 6.43
CA THR A 57 -6.37 -7.15 5.03
C THR A 57 -7.57 -7.90 4.47
N VAL A 58 -8.28 -8.67 5.30
CA VAL A 58 -9.50 -9.39 4.88
C VAL A 58 -10.70 -8.45 4.78
N ILE A 59 -10.84 -7.47 5.68
CA ILE A 59 -11.92 -6.50 5.68
C ILE A 59 -11.81 -5.51 4.50
N GLY A 60 -10.59 -5.13 4.13
CA GLY A 60 -10.31 -4.17 3.06
C GLY A 60 -11.07 -4.46 1.75
N PRO A 61 -10.99 -5.68 1.19
CA PRO A 61 -11.76 -6.09 0.01
C PRO A 61 -13.26 -5.87 0.14
N PHE A 62 -13.87 -6.17 1.29
CA PHE A 62 -15.32 -5.95 1.47
C PHE A 62 -15.68 -4.47 1.37
N VAL A 63 -14.93 -3.61 2.04
CA VAL A 63 -15.13 -2.15 1.98
C VAL A 63 -14.88 -1.64 0.55
N GLY A 64 -13.85 -2.15 -0.11
CA GLY A 64 -13.52 -1.81 -1.49
C GLY A 64 -14.62 -2.20 -2.48
N TYR A 65 -15.20 -3.40 -2.35
CA TYR A 65 -16.31 -3.84 -3.18
C TYR A 65 -17.57 -2.98 -2.98
N LEU A 66 -17.88 -2.61 -1.73
CA LEU A 66 -19.01 -1.72 -1.45
C LEU A 66 -18.81 -0.35 -2.10
N LEU A 67 -17.62 0.23 -1.96
CA LEU A 67 -17.30 1.52 -2.59
C LEU A 67 -17.31 1.43 -4.11
N ALA A 68 -16.77 0.35 -4.68
CA ALA A 68 -16.78 0.11 -6.13
C ALA A 68 -18.21 -0.05 -6.67
N SER A 69 -19.07 -0.77 -5.96
CA SER A 69 -20.49 -0.92 -6.30
C SER A 69 -21.19 0.44 -6.31
N PHE A 70 -20.98 1.25 -5.27
CA PHE A 70 -21.54 2.60 -5.20
C PHE A 70 -21.05 3.49 -6.35
N CYS A 71 -19.75 3.44 -6.68
CA CYS A 71 -19.21 4.20 -7.82
C CYS A 71 -19.76 3.70 -9.16
N ALA A 72 -20.08 2.41 -9.27
CA ALA A 72 -20.67 1.83 -10.47
C ALA A 72 -22.12 2.28 -10.69
N GLU A 73 -22.87 2.60 -9.63
CA GLU A 73 -24.24 3.11 -9.69
C GLU A 73 -24.34 4.60 -10.04
N LEU A 74 -23.23 5.34 -10.04
CA LEU A 74 -23.16 6.73 -10.47
C LEU A 74 -22.70 6.80 -11.93
N PHE A 75 -23.37 7.61 -12.76
CA PHE A 75 -22.97 7.77 -14.16
C PHE A 75 -21.61 8.49 -14.29
N VAL A 76 -20.82 8.15 -15.31
CA VAL A 76 -19.45 8.65 -15.51
C VAL A 76 -19.34 10.18 -15.49
N ASP A 77 -20.36 10.89 -15.96
CA ASP A 77 -20.43 12.36 -16.04
C ASP A 77 -21.18 13.00 -14.87
N VAL A 78 -21.06 12.43 -13.67
CA VAL A 78 -21.63 13.00 -12.44
C VAL A 78 -21.21 14.46 -12.26
N GLY A 79 -22.18 15.39 -12.35
CA GLY A 79 -21.97 16.83 -12.21
C GLY A 79 -21.88 17.64 -13.52
N SER A 80 -21.82 17.00 -14.69
CA SER A 80 -21.88 17.71 -16.00
C SER A 80 -23.23 17.58 -16.71
N VAL A 81 -24.09 16.63 -16.30
CA VAL A 81 -25.42 16.40 -16.86
C VAL A 81 -26.42 16.31 -15.70
N ASP A 82 -27.54 17.05 -15.79
CA ASP A 82 -28.62 16.97 -14.80
C ASP A 82 -29.22 15.56 -14.82
N ALA A 83 -29.37 14.95 -13.64
CA ALA A 83 -29.92 13.61 -13.48
C ALA A 83 -31.35 13.46 -14.02
N GLU A 84 -32.04 14.57 -14.28
CA GLU A 84 -33.38 14.62 -14.87
C GLU A 84 -33.39 14.44 -16.39
N ASP A 85 -32.26 14.65 -17.08
CA ASP A 85 -32.13 14.51 -18.55
C ASP A 85 -31.51 13.15 -18.96
N ILE A 86 -31.13 12.34 -17.97
CA ILE A 86 -30.53 11.01 -18.18
C ILE A 86 -31.67 9.99 -18.33
N THR A 87 -32.05 9.72 -19.58
CA THR A 87 -33.01 8.65 -19.92
C THR A 87 -32.40 7.24 -19.86
N ILE A 88 -31.11 7.13 -19.57
CA ILE A 88 -30.35 5.88 -19.51
C ILE A 88 -30.40 5.33 -18.10
N THR A 89 -30.89 4.10 -17.95
CA THR A 89 -30.94 3.42 -16.65
C THR A 89 -29.64 2.63 -16.43
N ALA A 90 -29.22 2.38 -15.19
CA ALA A 90 -28.04 1.56 -14.85
C ALA A 90 -28.08 0.11 -15.42
N THR A 91 -29.19 -0.29 -16.04
CA THR A 91 -29.39 -1.57 -16.72
C THR A 91 -29.02 -1.54 -18.21
N ASP A 92 -28.77 -0.36 -18.79
CA ASP A 92 -28.42 -0.20 -20.20
C ASP A 92 -26.94 -0.47 -20.47
N ALA A 93 -26.64 -1.07 -21.63
CA ALA A 93 -25.26 -1.42 -22.02
C ALA A 93 -24.31 -0.22 -22.21
N HIS A 94 -24.87 0.99 -22.33
CA HIS A 94 -24.09 2.23 -22.42
C HIS A 94 -23.76 2.83 -21.05
N TRP A 95 -24.25 2.22 -19.96
CA TRP A 95 -23.95 2.65 -18.62
C TRP A 95 -22.50 2.34 -18.26
N VAL A 96 -21.69 3.39 -18.17
CA VAL A 96 -20.35 3.32 -17.60
C VAL A 96 -20.40 4.05 -16.27
N GLY A 97 -20.18 3.30 -15.18
CA GLY A 97 -20.13 3.89 -13.85
C GLY A 97 -18.94 4.82 -13.67
N ALA A 98 -19.01 5.71 -12.67
CA ALA A 98 -17.97 6.66 -12.30
C ALA A 98 -16.76 5.97 -11.63
N TRP A 99 -16.09 5.07 -12.36
CA TRP A 99 -14.93 4.28 -11.90
C TRP A 99 -13.76 5.15 -11.42
N TRP A 100 -13.59 6.32 -12.03
CA TRP A 100 -12.57 7.29 -11.66
C TRP A 100 -12.78 7.86 -10.25
N LEU A 101 -14.03 7.95 -9.79
CA LEU A 101 -14.37 8.50 -8.48
C LEU A 101 -13.81 7.64 -7.36
N GLY A 102 -13.93 6.31 -7.48
CA GLY A 102 -13.35 5.38 -6.52
C GLY A 102 -11.83 5.52 -6.39
N ILE A 103 -11.13 5.78 -7.51
CA ILE A 103 -9.68 6.04 -7.50
C ILE A 103 -9.36 7.30 -6.70
N LEU A 104 -10.09 8.40 -6.92
CA LEU A 104 -9.87 9.66 -6.20
C LEU A 104 -10.15 9.55 -4.71
N ILE A 105 -11.22 8.86 -4.32
CA ILE A 105 -11.56 8.62 -2.91
C ILE A 105 -10.44 7.81 -2.24
N CYS A 106 -10.06 6.69 -2.84
CA CYS A 106 -8.98 5.84 -2.30
C CYS A 106 -7.63 6.58 -2.23
N ALA A 107 -7.29 7.38 -3.24
CA ALA A 107 -6.07 8.18 -3.24
C ALA A 107 -6.08 9.22 -2.11
N SER A 108 -7.20 9.90 -1.91
CA SER A 108 -7.36 10.89 -0.84
C SER A 108 -7.24 10.25 0.54
N LEU A 109 -7.89 9.09 0.76
CA LEU A 109 -7.78 8.36 2.02
C LEU A 109 -6.34 7.89 2.30
N ASN A 110 -5.62 7.41 1.27
CA ASN A 110 -4.21 7.04 1.42
C ASN A 110 -3.32 8.25 1.74
N LEU A 111 -3.55 9.39 1.10
CA LEU A 111 -2.83 10.63 1.40
C LEU A 111 -3.08 11.07 2.85
N LEU A 112 -4.33 11.05 3.30
CA LEU A 112 -4.69 11.36 4.69
C LEU A 112 -4.05 10.39 5.68
N ALA A 113 -4.01 9.10 5.35
CA ALA A 113 -3.34 8.08 6.16
C ALA A 113 -1.81 8.28 6.21
N GLY A 114 -1.20 8.87 5.18
CA GLY A 114 0.22 9.22 5.16
C GLY A 114 0.60 10.40 6.05
N ILE A 115 -0.34 11.33 6.32
CA ILE A 115 -0.10 12.51 7.17
C ILE A 115 0.44 12.13 8.56
N PRO A 116 -0.18 11.23 9.35
CA PRO A 116 0.33 10.87 10.67
C PRO A 116 1.71 10.21 10.62
N PHE A 117 2.07 9.49 9.56
CA PHE A 117 3.41 8.93 9.38
C PHE A 117 4.50 10.00 9.23
N TRP A 118 4.16 11.19 8.71
CA TRP A 118 5.11 12.31 8.67
C TRP A 118 5.38 12.92 10.04
N PHE A 119 4.44 12.78 10.98
CA PHE A 119 4.57 13.27 12.34
C PHE A 119 5.15 12.21 13.31
N LEU A 120 5.48 11.02 12.82
CA LEU A 120 6.08 9.98 13.64
C LEU A 120 7.52 10.37 14.04
N PRO A 121 7.92 10.22 15.33
CA PRO A 121 9.28 10.51 15.75
C PRO A 121 10.28 9.55 15.07
N LYS A 122 11.46 10.06 14.75
CA LYS A 122 12.53 9.32 14.03
C LYS A 122 13.02 8.06 14.74
N SER A 123 12.73 7.93 16.03
CA SER A 123 12.99 6.75 16.84
C SER A 123 11.73 6.46 17.63
N LEU A 124 11.24 5.24 17.52
CA LEU A 124 10.21 4.72 18.38
C LEU A 124 10.89 3.83 19.41
N VAL A 125 10.55 4.04 20.67
CA VAL A 125 11.05 3.20 21.74
C VAL A 125 10.29 1.89 21.67
N LYS A 126 11.01 0.76 21.68
CA LYS A 126 10.39 -0.58 21.67
C LYS A 126 9.47 -0.74 22.87
N GLU A 127 8.36 -1.45 22.68
CA GLU A 127 7.40 -1.70 23.76
C GLU A 127 8.12 -2.40 24.93
N GLY A 128 8.38 -1.67 26.03
CA GLY A 128 9.08 -2.16 27.22
C GLY A 128 10.50 -1.63 27.45
N GLU A 129 11.09 -0.88 26.52
CA GLU A 129 12.32 -0.14 26.76
C GLU A 129 11.95 1.25 27.30
N THR A 130 12.54 1.65 28.42
CA THR A 130 12.45 3.04 28.90
C THR A 130 13.75 3.70 28.51
N ASN A 131 13.69 4.89 27.89
CA ASN A 131 14.85 5.62 27.37
C ASN A 131 16.03 5.66 28.37
N GLU A 132 17.08 4.92 28.08
CA GLU A 132 18.45 5.35 28.33
C GLU A 132 19.06 5.63 26.95
N PRO A 133 19.69 6.81 26.74
CA PRO A 133 20.21 7.17 25.43
C PRO A 133 21.50 6.37 25.17
N GLU A 134 21.39 5.22 24.51
CA GLU A 134 22.59 4.47 24.09
C GLU A 134 22.94 4.83 22.64
N GLU A 135 24.08 5.51 22.54
CA GLU A 135 24.85 5.81 21.35
C GLU A 135 24.97 4.63 20.37
N ALA A 136 24.93 4.98 19.08
CA ALA A 136 25.70 4.35 18.00
C ALA A 136 26.38 3.00 18.32
N SER A 137 25.71 1.89 18.02
CA SER A 137 26.41 0.61 17.80
C SER A 137 26.44 0.30 16.30
N GLU A 138 27.45 0.85 15.62
CA GLU A 138 28.13 0.08 14.58
C GLU A 138 28.50 -1.31 15.15
N ILE A 139 28.64 -2.29 14.24
CA ILE A 139 29.16 -3.65 14.46
C ILE A 139 28.08 -4.72 14.70
N SER A 140 27.54 -5.22 13.59
CA SER A 140 27.22 -6.65 13.47
C SER A 140 27.47 -7.16 12.04
N VAL A 141 28.64 -6.90 11.48
CA VAL A 141 29.20 -7.79 10.45
C VAL A 141 29.89 -8.92 11.22
N VAL A 142 29.17 -10.01 11.39
CA VAL A 142 29.64 -11.27 11.99
C VAL A 142 30.85 -11.79 11.18
N PRO A 143 32.06 -11.96 11.76
CA PRO A 143 33.11 -12.72 11.10
C PRO A 143 32.85 -14.21 11.27
N LEU A 144 32.80 -14.93 10.14
CA LEU A 144 32.69 -16.39 10.09
C LEU A 144 33.91 -17.05 10.78
N GLN A 145 33.62 -18.04 11.61
CA GLN A 145 34.58 -18.83 12.37
C GLN A 145 35.65 -19.51 11.51
N GLU A 146 36.88 -19.41 12.02
CA GLU A 146 38.07 -20.24 11.84
C GLU A 146 37.79 -21.73 12.15
N ASN A 147 38.09 -22.66 11.23
CA ASN A 147 38.84 -23.90 11.52
C ASN A 147 39.12 -24.72 10.25
N GLY A 148 40.39 -25.04 9.95
CA GLY A 148 40.70 -25.95 8.84
C GLY A 148 42.16 -26.05 8.39
N ASN A 149 43.14 -25.60 9.18
CA ASN A 149 44.53 -25.68 8.72
C ASN A 149 45.57 -25.89 9.83
N ASN A 150 45.38 -26.88 10.72
CA ASN A 150 46.40 -27.25 11.71
C ASN A 150 46.57 -28.75 11.99
N GLU A 151 46.03 -29.67 11.18
CA GLU A 151 46.20 -31.13 11.41
C GLU A 151 47.16 -31.85 10.45
N ALA A 152 47.88 -31.15 9.57
CA ALA A 152 48.79 -31.79 8.60
C ALA A 152 50.29 -31.55 8.82
N LYS A 153 50.74 -31.04 9.99
CA LYS A 153 52.18 -30.79 10.24
C LYS A 153 52.77 -31.28 11.57
N GLN A 154 52.10 -32.20 12.26
CA GLN A 154 52.70 -32.89 13.41
C GLN A 154 52.40 -34.39 13.43
N THR A 155 52.92 -35.10 12.44
CA THR A 155 53.41 -36.47 12.63
C THR A 155 54.77 -36.59 11.94
N MET A 156 55.69 -37.17 12.70
CA MET A 156 57.05 -37.62 12.38
C MET A 156 57.29 -38.10 10.95
#